data_AF-A0A524PYN4-F1
#
_entry.id   AF-A0A524PYN4-F1
#
_cell.length_a   1.000
_cell.length_b   1.000
_cell.length_c   1.000
_cell.angle_alpha   90.00
_cell.angle_beta   90.00
_cell.angle_gamma   90.00
#
_symmetry.space_group_name_H-M   'P 1'
#
loop_
_entity.id
_entity.type
_entity.pdbx_description
1 polymer ?
#
loop_
_entity_poly.entity_id
_entity_poly.type
_entity_poly.pdbx_seq_one_letter_code
_entity_poly.pdbx_strand_id
1 'polypeptide(L)'
;MRFFRRRRFVCRCVADPFPARNAKTPCGRVARRAQANRRRRTPMLKRNRKWAIAGALAAALMAAPLAGTAVEQWSMATAWGGGPFLEKDAKGWATLVEKLTAGRIKIQVFPGGTLGKAIKVTDTVKSNVAQVGNTWMAYDWGVDKTTVIFAGMAGGLNPEEMIMWLFEAGGADLQFEYRKEVFGVASIPCGIFPTEIFLHSKKRIETLEDFQGLKMRTAGAWAEIAGNLGASTVILPGAEVYPALERGVIDATEWSSPSVNLPSGFHKIAKYVIMPGVHQPAAVEECIFNMDAWNRISENDRELIKLAGKISVM
;
A
#
# COMPACT_ATOMS: atom_id res chain seq x y z
N MET A 1 19.22 14.66 49.32
CA MET A 1 18.75 16.06 49.32
C MET A 1 18.51 16.48 47.87
N ARG A 2 17.36 17.10 47.60
CA ARG A 2 16.82 17.61 46.31
C ARG A 2 16.03 16.62 45.42
N PHE A 3 14.71 16.79 45.58
CA PHE A 3 13.57 16.25 44.86
C PHE A 3 13.42 16.83 43.44
N PHE A 4 12.94 16.02 42.49
CA PHE A 4 12.26 16.50 41.28
C PHE A 4 10.80 16.01 41.28
N ARG A 5 9.87 16.97 41.32
CA ARG A 5 8.41 16.78 41.37
C ARG A 5 7.84 16.46 39.99
N ARG A 6 7.08 15.36 39.89
CA ARG A 6 6.17 15.05 38.77
C ARG A 6 4.98 16.03 38.78
N ARG A 7 4.69 16.69 37.66
CA ARG A 7 3.42 17.41 37.44
C ARG A 7 2.48 16.52 36.63
N ARG A 8 1.34 16.15 37.25
CA ARG A 8 0.19 15.51 36.59
C ARG A 8 -0.62 16.59 35.87
N PHE A 9 -0.88 16.40 34.58
CA PHE A 9 -1.90 17.15 33.85
C PHE A 9 -3.25 16.45 34.07
N VAL A 10 -4.22 17.21 34.57
CA VAL A 10 -5.62 16.80 34.75
C VAL A 10 -6.43 17.47 33.64
N CYS A 11 -6.94 16.70 32.68
CA CYS A 11 -7.96 17.16 31.74
C CYS A 11 -9.29 17.29 32.49
N ARG A 12 -9.78 18.53 32.64
CA ARG A 12 -11.15 18.82 33.05
C ARG A 12 -12.02 18.93 31.79
N CYS A 13 -12.97 18.01 31.66
CA CYS A 13 -14.13 18.19 30.78
C CYS A 13 -14.95 19.39 31.29
N VAL A 14 -15.25 20.34 30.42
CA VAL A 14 -16.26 21.37 30.66
C VAL A 14 -17.36 21.15 29.64
N ALA A 15 -18.53 20.77 30.15
CA ALA A 15 -19.78 20.73 29.43
C ALA A 15 -20.38 22.14 29.44
N ASP A 16 -20.85 22.62 28.29
CA ASP A 16 -21.71 23.82 28.22
C ASP A 16 -23.13 23.42 27.82
N PRO A 17 -24.17 23.96 28.48
CA PRO A 17 -25.57 23.67 28.21
C PRO A 17 -26.21 24.67 27.24
N PHE A 18 -27.14 24.16 26.43
CA PHE A 18 -28.16 24.95 25.72
C PHE A 18 -29.04 25.76 26.69
N PRO A 19 -29.64 26.87 26.21
CA PRO A 19 -31.02 27.15 26.59
C PRO A 19 -31.94 27.50 25.41
N ALA A 20 -33.22 27.24 25.64
CA ALA A 20 -34.34 27.38 24.72
C ALA A 20 -35.16 28.67 24.95
N ARG A 21 -35.77 29.15 23.85
CA ARG A 21 -37.12 29.73 23.67
C ARG A 21 -37.66 30.88 24.57
N ASN A 22 -38.11 31.94 23.87
CA ASN A 22 -39.49 32.47 23.77
C ASN A 22 -39.77 33.96 24.12
N ALA A 23 -40.28 34.64 23.08
CA ALA A 23 -41.46 35.52 22.99
C ALA A 23 -41.48 36.93 23.62
N LYS A 24 -41.78 37.93 22.77
CA LYS A 24 -43.01 38.77 22.84
C LYS A 24 -43.11 39.77 21.68
N THR A 25 -44.19 39.67 20.89
CA THR A 25 -44.78 40.72 20.03
C THR A 25 -45.62 41.70 20.87
N PRO A 26 -45.91 42.94 20.39
CA PRO A 26 -47.20 43.20 19.70
C PRO A 26 -47.04 44.18 18.50
N CYS A 27 -47.72 43.94 17.36
CA CYS A 27 -49.10 44.32 17.00
C CYS A 27 -49.18 45.71 16.31
N GLY A 28 -49.77 45.71 15.10
CA GLY A 28 -50.07 46.91 14.32
C GLY A 28 -50.53 46.58 12.89
N ARG A 29 -51.77 46.08 12.74
CA ARG A 29 -52.52 46.12 11.46
C ARG A 29 -52.77 47.59 11.08
N VAL A 30 -52.93 47.96 9.81
CA VAL A 30 -54.27 48.07 9.18
C VAL A 30 -54.15 48.44 7.68
N ALA A 31 -55.08 47.84 6.92
CA ALA A 31 -55.74 48.26 5.67
C ALA A 31 -55.04 48.24 4.29
N ARG A 32 -55.76 47.53 3.41
CA ARG A 32 -55.71 47.48 1.94
C ARG A 32 -56.14 48.81 1.30
N ARG A 33 -55.63 49.10 0.11
CA ARG A 33 -56.43 49.64 -1.01
C ARG A 33 -55.81 49.31 -2.37
N ALA A 34 -56.67 48.96 -3.31
CA ALA A 34 -56.37 48.58 -4.69
C ALA A 34 -56.49 49.77 -5.65
N GLN A 35 -56.07 49.54 -6.91
CA GLN A 35 -56.14 50.39 -8.12
C GLN A 35 -55.09 51.52 -8.15
N ALA A 36 -54.46 51.90 -9.26
CA ALA A 36 -54.93 51.90 -10.64
C ALA A 36 -53.76 51.91 -11.67
N ASN A 37 -54.10 51.49 -12.88
CA ASN A 37 -53.30 51.41 -14.11
C ASN A 37 -52.95 52.83 -14.64
N ARG A 38 -51.66 53.16 -14.83
CA ARG A 38 -51.23 54.29 -15.69
C ARG A 38 -49.94 53.98 -16.44
N ARG A 39 -50.09 53.75 -17.74
CA ARG A 39 -49.03 53.76 -18.76
C ARG A 39 -48.20 55.05 -18.65
N ARG A 40 -46.88 54.93 -18.50
CA ARG A 40 -45.94 56.02 -18.76
C ARG A 40 -44.93 55.56 -19.80
N ARG A 41 -44.82 56.38 -20.85
CA ARG A 41 -43.95 56.23 -22.03
C ARG A 41 -42.48 56.28 -21.59
N THR A 42 -41.67 55.34 -22.06
CA THR A 42 -40.20 55.39 -21.97
C THR A 42 -39.64 56.38 -23.00
N PRO A 43 -38.58 57.14 -22.66
CA PRO A 43 -37.91 58.04 -23.60
C PRO A 43 -36.89 57.26 -24.46
N MET A 44 -36.81 57.66 -25.72
CA MET A 44 -35.89 57.15 -26.72
C MET A 44 -34.48 57.73 -26.47
N LEU A 45 -33.55 56.93 -25.94
CA LEU A 45 -32.14 57.35 -25.80
C LEU A 45 -31.42 57.24 -27.15
N LYS A 46 -30.81 58.36 -27.57
CA LYS A 46 -29.99 58.51 -28.77
C LYS A 46 -28.75 57.61 -28.71
N ARG A 47 -28.52 56.84 -29.77
CA ARG A 47 -27.44 55.87 -29.93
C ARG A 47 -26.13 56.56 -30.35
N ASN A 48 -25.21 56.79 -29.40
CA ASN A 48 -23.85 57.26 -29.69
C ASN A 48 -22.94 56.07 -30.05
N ARG A 49 -22.58 55.97 -31.35
CA ARG A 49 -21.67 54.95 -31.95
C ARG A 49 -20.18 55.26 -31.66
N LYS A 50 -19.72 55.20 -30.41
CA LYS A 50 -18.29 55.41 -30.08
C LYS A 50 -17.68 54.47 -29.02
N TRP A 51 -18.25 53.29 -28.77
CA TRP A 51 -17.71 52.33 -27.79
C TRP A 51 -17.49 50.90 -28.33
N ALA A 52 -17.32 50.73 -29.64
CA ALA A 52 -17.23 49.40 -30.27
C ALA A 52 -15.81 48.83 -30.42
N ILE A 53 -14.78 49.40 -29.77
CA ILE A 53 -13.39 48.90 -29.90
C ILE A 53 -12.77 48.45 -28.56
N ALA A 54 -13.39 48.75 -27.41
CA ALA A 54 -12.88 48.29 -26.10
C ALA A 54 -13.44 46.92 -25.64
N GLY A 55 -14.35 46.30 -26.40
CA GLY A 55 -14.99 45.02 -26.04
C GLY A 55 -14.29 43.76 -26.55
N ALA A 56 -13.31 43.88 -27.45
CA ALA A 56 -12.69 42.72 -28.09
C ALA A 56 -11.49 42.13 -27.33
N LEU A 57 -10.94 42.83 -26.32
CA LEU A 57 -9.82 42.32 -25.51
C LEU A 57 -10.23 41.65 -24.19
N ALA A 58 -11.50 41.73 -23.78
CA ALA A 58 -11.97 41.13 -22.51
C ALA A 58 -12.50 39.70 -22.66
N ALA A 59 -12.61 39.17 -23.88
CA ALA A 59 -13.13 37.83 -24.16
C ALA A 59 -12.06 36.73 -24.27
N ALA A 60 -10.77 37.06 -24.11
CA ALA A 60 -9.66 36.11 -24.31
C ALA A 60 -9.09 35.53 -23.00
N LEU A 61 -9.67 35.80 -21.82
CA LEU A 61 -9.06 35.44 -20.53
C LEU A 61 -9.82 34.41 -19.68
N MET A 62 -10.90 33.78 -20.16
CA MET A 62 -11.61 32.78 -19.35
C MET A 62 -12.02 31.54 -20.14
N ALA A 63 -11.01 30.81 -20.62
CA ALA A 63 -11.05 29.37 -20.79
C ALA A 63 -9.62 28.89 -21.10
N ALA A 64 -8.68 29.08 -20.17
CA ALA A 64 -7.60 28.11 -20.11
C ALA A 64 -8.30 26.78 -19.80
N PRO A 65 -8.13 25.71 -20.61
CA PRO A 65 -8.52 24.41 -20.12
C PRO A 65 -7.77 24.27 -18.79
N LEU A 66 -8.49 24.01 -17.70
CA LEU A 66 -7.85 23.34 -16.57
C LEU A 66 -7.18 22.15 -17.22
N ALA A 67 -5.85 22.19 -17.36
CA ALA A 67 -5.09 21.06 -17.84
C ALA A 67 -5.46 19.95 -16.87
N GLY A 68 -6.40 19.08 -17.28
CA GLY A 68 -6.77 17.94 -16.48
C GLY A 68 -5.48 17.19 -16.27
N THR A 69 -5.04 17.10 -15.01
CA THR A 69 -3.79 16.40 -14.68
C THR A 69 -3.86 15.04 -15.36
N ALA A 70 -2.87 14.74 -16.21
CA ALA A 70 -2.89 13.54 -17.02
C ALA A 70 -3.10 12.32 -16.10
N VAL A 71 -4.10 11.50 -16.42
CA VAL A 71 -4.38 10.30 -15.63
C VAL A 71 -3.39 9.23 -16.05
N GLU A 72 -2.52 8.85 -15.14
CA GLU A 72 -1.62 7.72 -15.27
C GLU A 72 -2.39 6.42 -15.03
N GLN A 73 -2.43 5.58 -16.06
CA GLN A 73 -3.01 4.23 -16.00
C GLN A 73 -1.86 3.24 -15.92
N TRP A 74 -1.68 2.63 -14.75
CA TRP A 74 -0.58 1.71 -14.47
C TRP A 74 -1.08 0.29 -14.29
N SER A 75 -0.27 -0.66 -14.73
CA SER A 75 -0.44 -2.07 -14.41
C SER A 75 0.48 -2.46 -13.26
N MET A 76 -0.06 -3.18 -12.27
CA MET A 76 0.71 -3.78 -11.18
C MET A 76 0.85 -5.29 -11.37
N ALA A 77 2.09 -5.77 -11.47
CA ALA A 77 2.40 -7.19 -11.37
C ALA A 77 2.56 -7.59 -9.90
N THR A 78 1.89 -8.66 -9.46
CA THR A 78 2.04 -9.18 -8.10
C THR A 78 2.83 -10.49 -8.07
N ALA A 79 3.47 -10.81 -6.95
CA ALA A 79 4.05 -12.14 -6.74
C ALA A 79 3.01 -13.20 -6.35
N TRP A 80 1.75 -12.80 -6.19
CA TRP A 80 0.71 -13.58 -5.52
C TRP A 80 -0.23 -14.19 -6.55
N GLY A 81 -0.38 -15.51 -6.55
CA GLY A 81 -1.26 -16.24 -7.49
C GLY A 81 -2.77 -16.07 -7.26
N GLY A 82 -3.15 -15.14 -6.38
CA GLY A 82 -4.51 -14.87 -5.94
C GLY A 82 -4.82 -15.37 -4.52
N GLY A 83 -5.96 -14.95 -3.97
CA GLY A 83 -6.39 -15.34 -2.61
C GLY A 83 -6.80 -14.13 -1.75
N PRO A 84 -7.34 -14.36 -0.55
CA PRO A 84 -8.08 -13.32 0.18
C PRO A 84 -7.22 -12.26 0.88
N PHE A 85 -5.91 -12.47 1.05
CA PHE A 85 -5.03 -11.57 1.82
C PHE A 85 -4.06 -10.81 0.91
N LEU A 86 -2.97 -11.40 0.45
CA LEU A 86 -1.91 -10.66 -0.28
C LEU A 86 -2.40 -9.93 -1.54
N GLU A 87 -3.27 -10.55 -2.34
CA GLU A 87 -3.87 -9.88 -3.51
C GLU A 87 -4.84 -8.76 -3.10
N LYS A 88 -5.59 -8.97 -2.00
CA LYS A 88 -6.50 -7.97 -1.47
C LYS A 88 -5.74 -6.78 -0.91
N ASP A 89 -4.58 -6.99 -0.28
CA ASP A 89 -3.74 -5.94 0.26
C ASP A 89 -3.13 -5.10 -0.88
N ALA A 90 -2.64 -5.74 -1.95
CA ALA A 90 -2.20 -5.06 -3.16
C ALA A 90 -3.31 -4.20 -3.81
N LYS A 91 -4.54 -4.74 -3.92
CA LYS A 91 -5.72 -3.99 -4.40
C LYS A 91 -6.14 -2.86 -3.46
N GLY A 92 -6.03 -3.09 -2.15
CA GLY A 92 -6.31 -2.11 -1.11
C GLY A 92 -5.36 -0.91 -1.22
N TRP A 93 -4.06 -1.18 -1.35
CA TRP A 93 -3.05 -0.16 -1.58
C TRP A 93 -3.27 0.59 -2.89
N ALA A 94 -3.55 -0.11 -4.00
CA ALA A 94 -3.87 0.52 -5.29
C ALA A 94 -5.07 1.47 -5.20
N THR A 95 -6.12 1.06 -4.47
CA THR A 95 -7.30 1.89 -4.20
C THR A 95 -6.95 3.11 -3.34
N LEU A 96 -6.05 2.95 -2.37
CA LEU A 96 -5.59 4.07 -1.53
C LEU A 96 -4.81 5.09 -2.34
N VAL A 97 -3.93 4.65 -3.25
CA VAL A 97 -3.21 5.53 -4.18
C VAL A 97 -4.19 6.31 -5.07
N GLU A 98 -5.20 5.65 -5.65
CA GLU A 98 -6.22 6.34 -6.46
C GLU A 98 -6.94 7.43 -5.64
N LYS A 99 -7.31 7.12 -4.39
CA LYS A 99 -7.98 8.09 -3.51
C LYS A 99 -7.08 9.27 -3.14
N LEU A 100 -5.85 9.01 -2.70
CA LEU A 100 -4.92 10.05 -2.26
C LEU A 100 -4.50 10.96 -3.42
N THR A 101 -4.34 10.40 -4.61
CA THR A 101 -4.01 11.16 -5.83
C THR A 101 -5.23 11.76 -6.53
N ALA A 102 -6.43 11.67 -5.94
CA ALA A 102 -7.68 12.13 -6.53
C ALA A 102 -7.91 11.61 -7.97
N GLY A 103 -7.55 10.35 -8.21
CA GLY A 103 -7.72 9.67 -9.49
C GLY A 103 -6.65 9.96 -10.55
N ARG A 104 -5.61 10.74 -10.23
CA ARG A 104 -4.50 11.01 -11.16
C ARG A 104 -3.66 9.77 -11.43
N ILE A 105 -3.56 8.86 -10.48
CA ILE A 105 -2.86 7.58 -10.64
C ILE A 105 -3.86 6.45 -10.38
N LYS A 106 -4.05 5.61 -11.38
CA LYS A 106 -4.93 4.44 -11.31
C LYS A 106 -4.11 3.19 -11.59
N ILE A 107 -4.25 2.21 -10.71
CA ILE A 107 -3.42 1.01 -10.73
C ILE A 107 -4.31 -0.22 -10.88
N GLN A 108 -4.22 -0.89 -12.02
CA GLN A 108 -4.87 -2.17 -12.24
C GLN A 108 -3.95 -3.29 -11.73
N VAL A 109 -4.44 -4.07 -10.76
CA VAL A 109 -3.69 -5.17 -10.15
C VAL A 109 -3.90 -6.46 -10.95
N PHE A 110 -2.81 -7.15 -11.25
CA PHE A 110 -2.80 -8.44 -11.95
C PHE A 110 -2.20 -9.54 -11.05
N PRO A 111 -2.84 -10.73 -10.97
CA PRO A 111 -2.29 -11.87 -10.24
C PRO A 111 -0.93 -12.32 -10.80
N GLY A 112 -0.12 -12.91 -9.94
CA GLY A 112 1.19 -13.44 -10.30
C GLY A 112 1.12 -14.45 -11.44
N GLY A 113 2.08 -14.36 -12.36
CA GLY A 113 2.09 -15.13 -13.60
C GLY A 113 1.42 -14.43 -14.79
N THR A 114 0.58 -13.40 -14.56
CA THR A 114 -0.18 -12.76 -15.65
C THR A 114 0.66 -11.86 -16.55
N LEU A 115 1.48 -10.98 -15.96
CA LEU A 115 2.32 -10.02 -16.69
C LEU A 115 3.78 -10.47 -16.83
N GLY A 116 4.16 -11.52 -16.12
CA GLY A 116 5.53 -12.01 -16.01
C GLY A 116 5.61 -13.14 -15.00
N LYS A 117 6.80 -13.71 -14.80
CA LYS A 117 7.01 -14.79 -13.83
C LYS A 117 6.77 -14.27 -12.41
N ALA A 118 5.96 -14.98 -11.62
CA ALA A 118 5.50 -14.53 -10.30
C ALA A 118 6.63 -14.18 -9.31
N ILE A 119 7.77 -14.88 -9.34
CA ILE A 119 8.91 -14.63 -8.44
C ILE A 119 9.91 -13.62 -9.06
N LYS A 120 9.64 -13.08 -10.26
CA LYS A 120 10.48 -12.11 -10.98
C LYS A 120 9.73 -10.81 -11.26
N VAL A 121 9.02 -10.32 -10.26
CA VAL A 121 8.28 -9.04 -10.34
C VAL A 121 9.23 -7.87 -10.60
N THR A 122 10.39 -7.85 -9.95
CA THR A 122 11.43 -6.83 -10.17
C THR A 122 11.85 -6.69 -11.62
N ASP A 123 12.09 -7.81 -12.31
CA ASP A 123 12.43 -7.81 -13.73
C ASP A 123 11.29 -7.27 -14.59
N THR A 124 10.05 -7.68 -14.29
CA THR A 124 8.83 -7.26 -15.00
C THR A 124 8.63 -5.74 -14.92
N VAL A 125 8.94 -5.16 -13.76
CA VAL A 125 8.83 -3.71 -13.51
C VAL A 125 10.00 -2.94 -14.11
N LYS A 126 11.22 -3.47 -13.97
CA LYS A 126 12.42 -2.88 -14.57
C LYS A 126 12.29 -2.77 -16.09
N SER A 127 11.75 -3.79 -16.76
CA SER A 127 11.51 -3.77 -18.21
C SER A 127 10.26 -2.99 -18.62
N ASN A 128 9.57 -2.33 -17.68
CA ASN A 128 8.34 -1.56 -17.89
C ASN A 128 7.18 -2.35 -18.51
N VAL A 129 7.14 -3.68 -18.35
CA VAL A 129 5.96 -4.48 -18.72
C VAL A 129 4.80 -4.16 -17.78
N ALA A 130 5.13 -3.95 -16.50
CA ALA A 130 4.25 -3.35 -15.51
C ALA A 130 4.93 -2.09 -14.95
N GLN A 131 4.15 -1.04 -14.67
CA GLN A 131 4.72 0.19 -14.09
C GLN A 131 4.94 0.04 -12.59
N VAL A 132 4.18 -0.85 -11.96
CA VAL A 132 4.24 -1.14 -10.52
C VAL A 132 4.40 -2.63 -10.30
N GLY A 133 5.07 -3.01 -9.23
CA GLY A 133 5.11 -4.37 -8.72
C GLY A 133 4.79 -4.39 -7.24
N ASN A 134 4.13 -5.44 -6.76
CA ASN A 134 4.02 -5.72 -5.32
C ASN A 134 4.58 -7.13 -5.07
N THR A 135 5.58 -7.19 -4.19
CA THR A 135 6.42 -8.37 -4.00
C THR A 135 7.04 -8.38 -2.60
N TRP A 136 7.67 -9.50 -2.27
CA TRP A 136 8.56 -9.63 -1.11
C TRP A 136 10.02 -9.59 -1.58
N MET A 137 10.81 -8.67 -1.03
CA MET A 137 12.12 -8.33 -1.55
C MET A 137 13.11 -9.50 -1.55
N ALA A 138 13.00 -10.44 -0.60
CA ALA A 138 13.90 -11.58 -0.51
C ALA A 138 13.74 -12.61 -1.64
N TYR A 139 12.73 -12.49 -2.51
CA TYR A 139 12.71 -13.26 -3.76
C TYR A 139 13.88 -12.92 -4.70
N ASP A 140 14.51 -11.76 -4.50
CA ASP A 140 15.71 -11.33 -5.21
C ASP A 140 17.02 -11.73 -4.50
N TRP A 141 16.97 -12.59 -3.47
CA TRP A 141 18.14 -13.08 -2.71
C TRP A 141 19.26 -13.63 -3.59
N GLY A 142 18.90 -14.37 -4.65
CA GLY A 142 19.87 -14.93 -5.59
C GLY A 142 20.57 -13.90 -6.47
N VAL A 143 20.09 -12.65 -6.48
CA VAL A 143 20.71 -11.52 -7.19
C VAL A 143 21.58 -10.71 -6.23
N ASP A 144 21.02 -10.28 -5.10
CA ASP A 144 21.75 -9.58 -4.05
C ASP A 144 21.25 -9.98 -2.66
N LYS A 145 22.17 -10.37 -1.78
CA LYS A 145 21.87 -10.87 -0.45
C LYS A 145 21.39 -9.77 0.51
N THR A 146 21.65 -8.50 0.22
CA THR A 146 21.23 -7.35 1.04
C THR A 146 19.71 -7.21 1.11
N THR A 147 18.98 -7.81 0.15
CA THR A 147 17.51 -7.82 0.06
C THR A 147 16.82 -8.21 1.37
N VAL A 148 17.34 -9.20 2.11
CA VAL A 148 16.69 -9.71 3.33
C VAL A 148 16.71 -8.72 4.50
N ILE A 149 17.62 -7.74 4.50
CA ILE A 149 17.67 -6.70 5.54
C ILE A 149 16.36 -5.89 5.53
N PHE A 150 15.82 -5.62 4.34
CA PHE A 150 14.58 -4.87 4.16
C PHE A 150 13.33 -5.76 4.17
N ALA A 151 13.47 -7.03 3.76
CA ALA A 151 12.35 -7.97 3.64
C ALA A 151 11.97 -8.66 4.95
N GLY A 152 12.88 -8.66 5.93
CA GLY A 152 12.87 -9.53 7.10
C GLY A 152 13.82 -10.73 6.92
N MET A 153 14.48 -11.12 8.02
CA MET A 153 15.44 -12.22 8.04
C MET A 153 15.41 -12.99 9.35
N ALA A 154 15.94 -14.22 9.32
CA ALA A 154 16.09 -15.04 10.51
C ALA A 154 16.93 -14.34 11.59
N GLY A 155 16.40 -14.28 12.82
CA GLY A 155 17.02 -13.55 13.93
C GLY A 155 17.02 -12.02 13.79
N GLY A 156 16.27 -11.48 12.82
CA GLY A 156 16.10 -10.04 12.62
C GLY A 156 15.06 -9.41 13.55
N LEU A 157 14.64 -8.20 13.17
CA LEU A 157 13.67 -7.38 13.91
C LEU A 157 12.27 -8.02 13.89
N ASN A 158 11.53 -7.85 14.99
CA ASN A 158 10.09 -8.12 15.02
C ASN A 158 9.31 -7.04 14.24
N PRO A 159 7.99 -7.21 14.01
CA PRO A 159 7.22 -6.28 13.19
C PRO A 159 7.23 -4.85 13.72
N GLU A 160 7.10 -4.66 15.03
CA GLU A 160 7.11 -3.35 15.67
C GLU A 160 8.47 -2.64 15.50
N GLU A 161 9.56 -3.37 15.73
CA GLU A 161 10.92 -2.89 15.52
C GLU A 161 11.20 -2.55 14.06
N MET A 162 10.68 -3.37 13.14
CA MET A 162 10.83 -3.16 11.70
C MET A 162 10.09 -1.89 11.25
N ILE A 163 8.87 -1.66 11.75
CA ILE A 163 8.11 -0.41 11.49
C ILE A 163 8.88 0.81 12.00
N MET A 164 9.40 0.75 13.23
CA MET A 164 10.20 1.84 13.80
C MET A 164 11.46 2.11 12.97
N TRP A 165 12.16 1.06 12.57
CA TRP A 165 13.36 1.21 11.74
C TRP A 165 13.04 1.81 10.36
N LEU A 166 12.01 1.29 9.68
CA LEU A 166 11.60 1.75 8.36
C LEU A 166 11.22 3.23 8.35
N PHE A 167 10.38 3.67 9.29
CA PHE A 167 9.77 5.00 9.21
C PHE A 167 10.32 6.05 10.18
N GLU A 168 11.01 5.64 11.23
CA GLU A 168 11.54 6.56 12.25
C GLU A 168 13.08 6.56 12.30
N ALA A 169 13.75 5.57 11.69
CA ALA A 169 15.21 5.49 11.62
C ALA A 169 15.78 5.51 10.18
N GLY A 170 14.95 5.83 9.17
CA GLY A 170 15.39 6.01 7.78
C GLY A 170 15.50 4.72 6.95
N GLY A 171 14.99 3.58 7.43
CA GLY A 171 15.05 2.32 6.71
C GLY A 171 14.33 2.34 5.36
N ALA A 172 13.22 3.07 5.23
CA ALA A 172 12.48 3.22 3.97
C ALA A 172 13.27 4.02 2.91
N ASP A 173 14.03 5.05 3.33
CA ASP A 173 14.88 5.83 2.42
C ASP A 173 16.09 4.99 1.97
N LEU A 174 16.69 4.23 2.90
CA LEU A 174 17.75 3.27 2.58
C LEU A 174 17.25 2.20 1.60
N GLN A 175 16.04 1.70 1.79
CA GLN A 175 15.39 0.76 0.87
C GLN A 175 15.26 1.36 -0.53
N PHE A 176 14.79 2.60 -0.62
CA PHE A 176 14.60 3.30 -1.89
C PHE A 176 15.93 3.45 -2.64
N GLU A 177 16.96 3.98 -1.97
CA GLU A 177 18.27 4.17 -2.62
C GLU A 177 18.91 2.83 -3.01
N TYR A 178 18.86 1.82 -2.13
CA TYR A 178 19.36 0.48 -2.44
C TYR A 178 18.67 -0.13 -3.67
N ARG A 179 17.33 -0.12 -3.71
CA ARG A 179 16.56 -0.68 -4.84
C ARG A 179 16.84 0.07 -6.14
N LYS A 180 17.03 1.39 -6.06
CA LYS A 180 17.37 2.23 -7.21
C LYS A 180 18.77 1.96 -7.73
N GLU A 181 19.77 1.88 -6.85
CA GLU A 181 21.17 1.68 -7.23
C GLU A 181 21.45 0.27 -7.75
N VAL A 182 20.93 -0.76 -7.06
CA VAL A 182 21.25 -2.16 -7.36
C VAL A 182 20.31 -2.76 -8.41
N PHE A 183 19.03 -2.42 -8.36
CA PHE A 183 18.02 -3.02 -9.24
C PHE A 183 17.52 -2.09 -10.34
N GLY A 184 17.70 -0.77 -10.20
CA GLY A 184 17.19 0.21 -11.16
C GLY A 184 15.68 0.38 -11.11
N VAL A 185 15.08 0.21 -9.92
CA VAL A 185 13.65 0.42 -9.65
C VAL A 185 13.49 1.30 -8.42
N ALA A 186 12.46 2.14 -8.40
CA ALA A 186 12.05 2.81 -7.18
C ALA A 186 11.31 1.81 -6.29
N SER A 187 11.39 1.95 -4.97
CA SER A 187 10.75 1.02 -4.03
C SER A 187 10.28 1.74 -2.78
N ILE A 188 9.11 1.34 -2.28
CA ILE A 188 8.60 1.77 -0.97
C ILE A 188 8.10 0.54 -0.19
N PRO A 189 8.21 0.53 1.15
CA PRO A 189 7.46 -0.41 1.98
C PRO A 189 5.95 -0.19 1.78
N CYS A 190 5.18 -1.25 1.55
CA CYS A 190 3.73 -1.14 1.37
C CYS A 190 2.91 -2.26 2.02
N GLY A 191 3.54 -3.09 2.84
CA GLY A 191 2.84 -4.04 3.72
C GLY A 191 3.78 -4.62 4.77
N ILE A 192 3.23 -5.06 5.89
CA ILE A 192 3.98 -5.84 6.88
C ILE A 192 3.10 -6.94 7.47
N PHE A 193 3.70 -8.10 7.71
CA PHE A 193 3.06 -9.23 8.34
C PHE A 193 3.77 -9.58 9.65
N PRO A 194 3.03 -10.12 10.64
CA PRO A 194 3.60 -10.55 11.89
C PRO A 194 4.51 -11.76 11.68
N THR A 195 5.16 -12.21 12.76
CA THR A 195 5.92 -13.46 12.77
C THR A 195 5.15 -14.60 12.12
N GLU A 196 5.79 -15.26 11.17
CA GLU A 196 5.15 -16.29 10.37
C GLU A 196 4.98 -17.61 11.14
N ILE A 197 4.19 -18.52 10.58
CA ILE A 197 4.28 -19.95 10.93
C ILE A 197 5.58 -20.47 10.34
N PHE A 198 6.40 -21.17 11.13
CA PHE A 198 7.67 -21.69 10.66
C PHE A 198 7.49 -22.77 9.61
N LEU A 199 6.66 -23.79 9.90
CA LEU A 199 6.45 -24.91 8.99
C LEU A 199 5.04 -25.45 9.12
N HIS A 200 4.40 -25.67 7.98
CA HIS A 200 3.37 -26.69 7.80
C HIS A 200 4.07 -27.95 7.29
N SER A 201 4.10 -29.02 8.08
CA SER A 201 4.82 -30.24 7.75
C SER A 201 3.94 -31.50 7.81
N LYS A 202 4.20 -32.43 6.88
CA LYS A 202 3.68 -33.80 6.91
C LYS A 202 4.47 -34.69 7.87
N LYS A 203 5.73 -34.32 8.14
CA LYS A 203 6.64 -35.02 9.06
C LYS A 203 6.76 -34.22 10.36
N ARG A 204 6.93 -34.92 11.48
CA ARG A 204 7.21 -34.27 12.77
C ARG A 204 8.64 -33.75 12.76
N ILE A 205 8.85 -32.50 13.17
CA ILE A 205 10.16 -31.83 13.23
C ILE A 205 10.33 -31.27 14.64
N GLU A 206 11.31 -31.74 15.38
CA GLU A 206 11.61 -31.28 16.74
C GLU A 206 13.10 -30.98 16.98
N THR A 207 13.95 -31.59 16.17
CA THR A 207 15.40 -31.52 16.29
C THR A 207 16.01 -31.02 14.99
N LEU A 208 17.28 -30.62 15.01
CA LEU A 208 17.97 -30.20 13.79
C LEU A 208 18.20 -31.39 12.86
N GLU A 209 18.34 -32.59 13.40
CA GLU A 209 18.49 -33.85 12.66
C GLU A 209 17.28 -34.15 11.78
N ASP A 210 16.08 -33.69 12.16
CA ASP A 210 14.85 -33.87 11.40
C ASP A 210 14.83 -33.08 10.07
N PHE A 211 15.76 -32.12 9.88
CA PHE A 211 15.94 -31.42 8.60
C PHE A 211 16.65 -32.28 7.55
N GLN A 212 17.37 -33.33 7.96
CA GLN A 212 18.14 -34.17 7.04
C GLN A 212 17.23 -34.87 6.02
N GLY A 213 17.37 -34.51 4.75
CA GLY A 213 16.55 -35.02 3.66
C GLY A 213 15.10 -34.51 3.64
N LEU A 214 14.75 -33.53 4.49
CA LEU A 214 13.43 -32.91 4.47
C LEU A 214 13.24 -32.13 3.17
N LYS A 215 12.20 -32.47 2.39
CA LYS A 215 11.88 -31.71 1.17
C LYS A 215 11.05 -30.49 1.55
N MET A 216 11.65 -29.31 1.53
CA MET A 216 11.01 -28.08 2.01
C MET A 216 10.80 -27.09 0.88
N ARG A 217 9.58 -26.55 0.75
CA ARG A 217 9.39 -25.31 -0.01
C ARG A 217 9.75 -24.13 0.88
N THR A 218 10.71 -23.34 0.45
CA THR A 218 11.09 -22.09 1.12
C THR A 218 11.77 -21.10 0.17
N ALA A 219 11.98 -19.86 0.59
CA ALA A 219 12.61 -18.81 -0.20
C ALA A 219 13.56 -17.91 0.63
N GLY A 220 14.26 -17.01 -0.05
CA GLY A 220 15.20 -16.07 0.56
C GLY A 220 16.42 -16.76 1.20
N ALA A 221 17.00 -16.11 2.21
CA ALA A 221 18.14 -16.64 2.95
C ALA A 221 17.85 -18.00 3.63
N TRP A 222 16.59 -18.24 4.00
CA TRP A 222 16.22 -19.48 4.68
C TRP A 222 16.38 -20.72 3.79
N ALA A 223 16.28 -20.59 2.47
CA ALA A 223 16.59 -21.69 1.55
C ALA A 223 18.05 -22.16 1.67
N GLU A 224 18.99 -21.22 1.81
CA GLU A 224 20.42 -21.54 2.01
C GLU A 224 20.67 -22.10 3.41
N ILE A 225 20.07 -21.51 4.45
CA ILE A 225 20.21 -21.97 5.84
C ILE A 225 19.63 -23.36 6.03
N ALA A 226 18.41 -23.63 5.55
CA ALA A 226 17.78 -24.94 5.64
C ALA A 226 18.55 -25.99 4.82
N GLY A 227 19.12 -25.60 3.67
CA GLY A 227 20.04 -26.45 2.91
C GLY A 227 21.27 -26.87 3.72
N ASN A 228 21.88 -25.93 4.45
CA ASN A 228 23.01 -26.22 5.35
C ASN A 228 22.60 -27.11 6.55
N LEU A 229 21.33 -27.11 6.95
CA LEU A 229 20.75 -28.02 7.93
C LEU A 229 20.42 -29.42 7.36
N GLY A 230 20.68 -29.65 6.06
CA GLY A 230 20.47 -30.93 5.37
C GLY A 230 19.14 -31.08 4.65
N ALA A 231 18.30 -30.04 4.61
CA ALA A 231 17.05 -30.08 3.86
C ALA A 231 17.28 -29.95 2.34
N SER A 232 16.40 -30.57 1.57
CA SER A 232 16.31 -30.35 0.12
C SER A 232 15.30 -29.24 -0.14
N THR A 233 15.78 -28.02 -0.38
CA THR A 233 14.92 -26.85 -0.56
C THR A 233 14.49 -26.63 -2.01
N VAL A 234 13.25 -26.21 -2.23
CA VAL A 234 12.73 -25.79 -3.54
C VAL A 234 12.00 -24.45 -3.42
N ILE A 235 12.17 -23.59 -4.42
CA ILE A 235 11.47 -22.30 -4.50
C ILE A 235 10.31 -22.49 -5.49
N LEU A 236 9.08 -22.34 -5.01
CA LEU A 236 7.86 -22.41 -5.83
C LEU A 236 7.01 -21.15 -5.65
N PRO A 237 6.33 -20.69 -6.72
CA PRO A 237 5.27 -19.69 -6.61
C PRO A 237 4.14 -20.18 -5.68
N GLY A 238 3.45 -19.25 -5.00
CA GLY A 238 2.44 -19.60 -4.00
C GLY A 238 1.35 -20.55 -4.48
N ALA A 239 0.88 -20.37 -5.72
CA ALA A 239 -0.15 -21.22 -6.32
C ALA A 239 0.28 -22.68 -6.50
N GLU A 240 1.59 -22.96 -6.54
CA GLU A 240 2.15 -24.29 -6.74
C GLU A 240 2.44 -25.03 -5.42
N VAL A 241 2.44 -24.32 -4.29
CA VAL A 241 2.82 -24.87 -2.97
C VAL A 241 1.85 -25.94 -2.50
N TYR A 242 0.53 -25.66 -2.52
CA TYR A 242 -0.47 -26.64 -2.06
C TYR A 242 -0.46 -27.92 -2.91
N PRO A 243 -0.50 -27.86 -4.26
CA PRO A 243 -0.37 -29.07 -5.08
C PRO A 243 0.95 -29.82 -4.87
N ALA A 244 2.06 -29.13 -4.65
CA ALA A 244 3.35 -29.77 -4.37
C ALA A 244 3.33 -30.54 -3.04
N LEU A 245 2.71 -29.98 -2.00
CA LEU A 245 2.55 -30.63 -0.69
C LEU A 245 1.60 -31.82 -0.76
N GLU A 246 0.48 -31.67 -1.49
CA GLU A 246 -0.52 -32.73 -1.71
C GLU A 246 0.10 -33.94 -2.41
N ARG A 247 0.82 -33.70 -3.51
CA ARG A 247 1.48 -34.75 -4.31
C ARG A 247 2.74 -35.32 -3.67
N GLY A 248 3.20 -34.76 -2.55
CA GLY A 248 4.41 -35.20 -1.87
C GLY A 248 5.71 -34.87 -2.61
N VAL A 249 5.68 -33.86 -3.49
CA VAL A 249 6.90 -33.26 -4.06
C VAL A 249 7.71 -32.58 -2.94
N ILE A 250 7.00 -31.94 -2.01
CA ILE A 250 7.54 -31.40 -0.75
C ILE A 250 6.88 -32.07 0.45
N ASP A 251 7.65 -32.19 1.54
CA ASP A 251 7.20 -32.69 2.84
C ASP A 251 6.69 -31.55 3.74
N ALA A 252 7.25 -30.35 3.59
CA ALA A 252 6.96 -29.19 4.41
C ALA A 252 7.02 -27.87 3.62
N THR A 253 6.33 -26.84 4.12
CA THR A 253 6.38 -25.48 3.57
C THR A 253 6.28 -24.45 4.68
N GLU A 254 7.03 -23.36 4.54
CA GLU A 254 6.71 -22.07 5.17
C GLU A 254 5.76 -21.27 4.28
N TRP A 255 5.15 -20.20 4.83
CA TRP A 255 4.41 -19.24 4.01
C TRP A 255 4.22 -17.85 4.63
N SER A 256 3.41 -17.74 5.69
CA SER A 256 3.05 -16.47 6.33
C SER A 256 2.38 -16.71 7.70
N SER A 257 1.58 -15.76 8.18
CA SER A 257 0.81 -15.81 9.43
C SER A 257 -0.37 -16.80 9.40
N PRO A 258 -0.94 -17.19 10.57
CA PRO A 258 -2.08 -18.12 10.61
C PRO A 258 -3.29 -17.68 9.77
N SER A 259 -3.62 -16.39 9.75
CA SER A 259 -4.75 -15.86 8.97
C SER A 259 -4.50 -16.00 7.47
N VAL A 260 -3.28 -15.70 7.01
CA VAL A 260 -2.88 -15.82 5.60
C VAL A 260 -2.81 -17.28 5.16
N ASN A 261 -2.37 -18.19 6.04
CA ASN A 261 -2.19 -19.60 5.72
C ASN A 261 -3.49 -20.42 5.71
N LEU A 262 -4.49 -20.02 6.49
CA LEU A 262 -5.73 -20.79 6.65
C LEU A 262 -6.47 -21.01 5.30
N PRO A 263 -6.68 -20.00 4.45
CA PRO A 263 -7.33 -20.18 3.13
C PRO A 263 -6.54 -21.06 2.19
N SER A 264 -5.20 -21.06 2.28
CA SER A 264 -4.32 -21.92 1.46
C SER A 264 -4.53 -23.39 1.76
N GLY A 265 -5.13 -23.74 2.90
CA GLY A 265 -5.54 -25.10 3.21
C GLY A 265 -4.41 -26.05 3.60
N PHE A 266 -3.18 -25.56 3.83
CA PHE A 266 -2.02 -26.41 4.15
C PHE A 266 -2.29 -27.37 5.33
N HIS A 267 -3.02 -26.90 6.34
CA HIS A 267 -3.46 -27.66 7.51
C HIS A 267 -4.29 -28.92 7.18
N LYS A 268 -4.87 -29.02 5.98
CA LYS A 268 -5.62 -30.21 5.52
C LYS A 268 -4.69 -31.37 5.14
N ILE A 269 -3.44 -31.08 4.80
CA ILE A 269 -2.45 -32.06 4.32
C ILE A 269 -1.30 -32.20 5.34
N ALA A 270 -0.77 -31.09 5.82
CA ALA A 270 0.29 -31.02 6.81
C ALA A 270 -0.31 -31.00 8.23
N LYS A 271 -0.13 -32.10 8.97
CA LYS A 271 -0.70 -32.26 10.31
C LYS A 271 0.08 -31.54 11.41
N TYR A 272 1.33 -31.18 11.13
CA TYR A 272 2.19 -30.49 12.08
C TYR A 272 2.34 -29.02 11.69
N VAL A 273 2.02 -28.14 12.63
CA VAL A 273 2.26 -26.70 12.52
C VAL A 273 3.32 -26.34 13.54
N ILE A 274 4.48 -25.89 13.08
CA ILE A 274 5.62 -25.55 13.94
C ILE A 274 5.73 -24.03 14.02
N MET A 275 5.91 -23.52 15.25
CA MET A 275 5.98 -22.10 15.58
C MET A 275 6.97 -21.89 16.72
N PRO A 276 7.56 -20.68 16.88
CA PRO A 276 7.38 -19.49 16.04
C PRO A 276 8.19 -19.57 14.73
N GLY A 277 7.82 -18.75 13.74
CA GLY A 277 8.55 -18.57 12.48
C GLY A 277 9.91 -17.91 12.65
N VAL A 278 10.90 -18.65 13.17
CA VAL A 278 12.26 -18.13 13.40
C VAL A 278 12.95 -17.64 12.13
N HIS A 279 12.58 -18.21 10.98
CA HIS A 279 13.06 -17.79 9.66
C HIS A 279 12.59 -16.39 9.25
N GLN A 280 11.43 -15.96 9.76
CA GLN A 280 10.79 -14.71 9.37
C GLN A 280 10.02 -14.10 10.55
N PRO A 281 10.72 -13.39 11.46
CA PRO A 281 10.11 -12.71 12.60
C PRO A 281 9.16 -11.57 12.19
N ALA A 282 9.40 -10.94 11.03
CA ALA A 282 8.55 -9.95 10.39
C ALA A 282 8.72 -10.06 8.88
N ALA A 283 7.65 -9.98 8.10
CA ALA A 283 7.76 -9.97 6.63
C ALA A 283 7.29 -8.62 6.09
N VAL A 284 8.21 -7.89 5.46
CA VAL A 284 7.90 -6.58 4.85
C VAL A 284 7.72 -6.76 3.35
N GLU A 285 6.56 -6.35 2.86
CA GLU A 285 6.30 -6.23 1.44
C GLU A 285 6.68 -4.85 0.93
N GLU A 286 7.02 -4.81 -0.35
CA GLU A 286 7.30 -3.57 -1.05
C GLU A 286 6.40 -3.41 -2.27
N CYS A 287 6.27 -2.14 -2.64
CA CYS A 287 5.74 -1.73 -3.91
C CYS A 287 6.89 -1.10 -4.69
N ILE A 288 7.26 -1.73 -5.81
CA ILE A 288 8.32 -1.25 -6.70
C ILE A 288 7.74 -0.55 -7.91
N PHE A 289 8.50 0.37 -8.49
CA PHE A 289 8.07 1.19 -9.61
C PHE A 289 9.15 1.22 -10.68
N ASN A 290 8.70 1.17 -11.94
CA ASN A 290 9.57 1.45 -13.06
C ASN A 290 10.09 2.90 -12.94
N MET A 291 11.39 3.11 -13.16
CA MET A 291 11.99 4.42 -12.95
C MET A 291 11.43 5.50 -13.89
N ASP A 292 11.11 5.18 -15.14
CA ASP A 292 10.54 6.15 -16.07
C ASP A 292 9.12 6.55 -15.65
N ALA A 293 8.32 5.59 -15.18
CA ALA A 293 7.01 5.85 -14.62
C ALA A 293 7.07 6.68 -13.33
N TRP A 294 8.02 6.38 -12.45
CA TRP A 294 8.24 7.11 -11.21
C TRP A 294 8.70 8.55 -11.45
N ASN A 295 9.57 8.76 -12.43
CA ASN A 295 10.17 10.07 -12.71
C ASN A 295 9.20 11.02 -13.43
N ARG A 296 8.25 10.50 -14.23
CA ARG A 296 7.32 11.35 -14.99
C ARG A 296 6.17 11.92 -14.18
N ILE A 297 5.85 11.34 -13.03
CA ILE A 297 4.81 11.88 -12.14
C ILE A 297 5.32 13.06 -11.32
N SER A 298 4.39 13.85 -10.78
CA SER A 298 4.73 14.99 -9.93
C SER A 298 5.38 14.52 -8.61
N GLU A 299 6.21 15.39 -8.03
CA GLU A 299 6.77 15.14 -6.69
C GLU A 299 5.67 14.94 -5.64
N ASN A 300 4.61 15.74 -5.72
CA ASN A 300 3.44 15.59 -4.85
C ASN A 300 2.79 14.20 -4.97
N ASP A 301 2.65 13.66 -6.19
CA ASP A 301 2.09 12.32 -6.36
C ASP A 301 3.04 11.22 -5.85
N ARG A 302 4.36 11.40 -5.98
CA ARG A 302 5.34 10.50 -5.35
C ARG A 302 5.21 10.48 -3.82
N GLU A 303 5.05 11.65 -3.20
CA GLU A 303 4.86 11.74 -1.76
C GLU A 303 3.53 11.14 -1.30
N LEU A 304 2.45 11.31 -2.07
CA LEU A 304 1.17 10.64 -1.80
C LEU A 304 1.26 9.12 -1.94
N ILE A 305 2.04 8.62 -2.90
CA ILE A 305 2.32 7.18 -3.04
C ILE A 305 3.12 6.64 -1.84
N LYS A 306 4.17 7.34 -1.41
CA LYS A 306 4.93 6.98 -0.20
C LYS A 306 4.03 6.98 1.04
N LEU A 307 3.15 7.98 1.17
CA LEU A 307 2.17 8.04 2.25
C LEU A 307 1.21 6.85 2.20
N ALA A 308 0.74 6.44 1.02
CA ALA A 308 -0.08 5.25 0.86
C ALA A 308 0.65 4.00 1.38
N GLY A 309 1.94 3.84 1.04
CA GLY A 309 2.79 2.77 1.56
C GLY A 309 2.90 2.79 3.08
N LYS A 310 3.19 3.97 3.68
CA LYS A 310 3.29 4.12 5.14
C LYS A 310 1.97 3.78 5.85
N ILE A 311 0.82 4.20 5.32
CA ILE A 311 -0.51 3.87 5.87
C ILE A 311 -0.80 2.37 5.76
N SER A 312 -0.34 1.69 4.71
CA SER A 312 -0.54 0.25 4.55
C SER A 312 0.33 -0.61 5.49
N VAL A 313 1.34 -0.02 6.13
CA VAL A 313 2.26 -0.71 7.05
C VAL A 313 1.94 -0.42 8.53
N MET A 314 1.36 0.73 8.86
CA MET A 314 1.02 1.15 10.23
C MET A 314 -0.44 0.83 10.59
#